data_AF-U7QTI8-F1
#
_entry.id   AF-U7QTI8-F1
#
_cell.length_a   1.000
_cell.length_b   1.000
_cell.length_c   1.000
_cell.angle_alpha   90.00
_cell.angle_beta   90.00
_cell.angle_gamma   90.00
#
_symmetry.space_group_name_H-M   'P 1'
#
loop_
_entity.id
_entity.type
_entity.pdbx_description
1 polymer ?
#
loop_
_entity_poly.entity_id
_entity_poly.type
_entity_poly.pdbx_seq_one_letter_code
_entity_poly.pdbx_strand_id
1 'polypeptide(L)' 'MITVGKVSFPKPVDYKLKIGTEYWYVGMDEVSKTIWDGFISDLRKLERGRIHLTREDAQEHIEALIKINKGEF' A
#
# COMPACT_ATOMS: atom_id res chain seq x y z
N MET A 1 -10.98 -1.88 -4.65
CA MET A 1 -10.34 -3.18 -4.88
C MET A 1 -9.59 -3.16 -6.20
N ILE A 2 -8.47 -3.86 -6.26
CA ILE A 2 -7.72 -4.23 -7.48
C ILE A 2 -7.72 -5.75 -7.55
N THR A 3 -7.81 -6.30 -8.76
CA THR A 3 -7.80 -7.75 -8.99
C THR A 3 -6.71 -8.10 -10.00
N VAL A 4 -5.86 -9.07 -9.66
CA VAL A 4 -4.84 -9.67 -10.52
C VAL A 4 -5.10 -11.17 -10.53
N GLY A 5 -5.52 -11.71 -11.66
CA GLY A 5 -6.00 -13.09 -11.74
C GLY A 5 -7.14 -13.35 -10.76
N LYS A 6 -6.97 -14.28 -9.82
CA LYS A 6 -7.91 -14.60 -8.73
C LYS A 6 -7.62 -13.87 -7.41
N VAL A 7 -6.53 -13.12 -7.32
CA VAL A 7 -6.15 -12.39 -6.10
C VAL A 7 -6.74 -10.98 -6.15
N SER A 8 -7.44 -10.57 -5.08
CA SER A 8 -7.97 -9.22 -4.94
C SER A 8 -7.48 -8.59 -3.64
N PHE A 9 -7.25 -7.28 -3.67
CA PHE A 9 -6.82 -6.50 -2.51
C PHE A 9 -7.37 -5.06 -2.57
N PRO A 10 -7.36 -4.32 -1.46
CA PRO A 10 -7.84 -2.94 -1.41
C PRO A 10 -7.11 -2.03 -2.40
N LYS A 11 -7.83 -1.07 -2.97
CA LYS A 11 -7.21 -0.11 -3.90
C LYS A 11 -6.35 0.85 -3.05
N PRO A 12 -5.04 0.97 -3.30
CA PRO A 12 -4.21 1.94 -2.61
C PRO A 12 -4.67 3.37 -2.87
N VAL A 13 -4.28 4.28 -1.99
CA VAL A 13 -4.44 5.73 -2.21
C VAL A 13 -3.69 6.14 -3.48
N ASP A 14 -4.36 6.93 -4.33
CA ASP A 14 -3.84 7.45 -5.60
C ASP A 14 -3.80 8.98 -5.67
N TYR A 15 -3.98 9.65 -4.52
CA TYR A 15 -3.90 11.09 -4.36
C TYR A 15 -2.94 11.50 -3.23
N LYS A 16 -2.47 12.76 -3.26
CA LYS A 16 -1.64 13.30 -2.17
C LYS A 16 -2.49 13.47 -0.91
N LEU A 17 -1.99 12.97 0.23
CA LEU A 17 -2.66 13.17 1.52
C LEU A 17 -2.43 14.59 2.05
N LYS A 18 -3.19 14.96 3.07
CA LYS A 18 -2.97 16.21 3.81
C LYS A 18 -1.72 16.06 4.67
N ILE A 19 -0.91 17.11 4.79
CA ILE A 19 0.23 17.17 5.71
C ILE A 19 -0.25 16.84 7.13
N GLY A 20 0.44 15.91 7.79
CA GLY A 20 0.09 15.40 9.11
C GLY A 20 -0.85 14.19 9.11
N THR A 21 -1.34 13.73 7.96
CA THR A 21 -2.16 12.52 7.89
C THR A 21 -1.32 11.27 8.16
N GLU A 22 -1.70 10.49 9.15
CA GLU A 22 -1.13 9.15 9.36
C GLU A 22 -1.58 8.19 8.26
N TYR A 23 -0.66 7.35 7.79
CA TYR A 23 -0.95 6.32 6.81
C TYR A 23 -0.09 5.08 7.03
N TRP A 24 -0.52 3.97 6.44
CA TRP A 24 0.20 2.70 6.41
C TRP A 24 0.76 2.46 5.03
N TYR A 25 1.94 1.85 4.95
CA TYR A 25 2.51 1.49 3.66
C TYR A 25 3.07 0.07 3.62
N VAL A 26 3.05 -0.49 2.41
CA VAL A 26 3.60 -1.81 2.11
C VAL A 26 5.10 -1.70 1.83
N GLY A 27 5.90 -2.26 2.75
CA GLY A 27 7.35 -2.40 2.67
C GLY A 27 7.79 -3.52 1.73
N MET A 28 8.93 -4.16 2.03
CA MET A 28 9.39 -5.34 1.30
C MET A 28 8.85 -6.63 1.95
N ASP A 29 8.78 -6.62 3.27
CA ASP A 29 8.56 -7.76 4.16
C ASP A 29 7.55 -7.45 5.27
N GLU A 30 7.19 -6.18 5.46
CA GLU A 30 6.25 -5.76 6.49
C GLU A 30 5.39 -4.55 6.07
N VAL A 31 4.37 -4.28 6.88
CA VAL A 31 3.55 -3.07 6.83
C VAL A 31 4.01 -2.13 7.93
N SER A 32 4.37 -0.89 7.58
CA SER A 32 4.81 0.12 8.54
C SER A 32 3.90 1.35 8.50
N LYS A 33 3.84 2.09 9.62
CA LYS A 33 3.07 3.34 9.75
C LYS A 33 3.99 4.54 9.67
N THR A 34 3.51 5.64 9.09
CA THR A 34 4.19 6.93 9.12
C THR A 34 3.18 8.08 8.98
N ILE A 35 3.68 9.32 8.99
CA ILE A 35 2.91 10.55 8.79
C ILE A 35 3.29 11.13 7.43
N TRP A 36 2.30 11.61 6.69
CA TRP A 36 2.50 12.32 5.44
C TRP A 36 3.09 13.70 5.68
N ASP A 37 4.30 13.93 5.20
CA ASP A 37 5.02 15.21 5.19
C ASP A 37 5.18 15.77 3.77
N GLY A 38 4.79 15.02 2.75
CA GLY A 38 4.86 15.41 1.34
C GLY A 38 6.26 15.34 0.74
N PHE A 39 7.26 14.78 1.45
CA PHE A 39 8.61 14.61 0.93
C PHE A 39 8.68 13.50 -0.12
N ILE A 40 9.85 13.41 -0.76
CA ILE A 40 10.14 12.44 -1.84
C ILE A 40 9.81 10.99 -1.41
N SER A 41 9.99 10.66 -0.13
CA SER A 41 9.68 9.33 0.40
C SER A 41 8.19 9.01 0.34
N ASP A 42 7.31 9.98 0.57
CA ASP A 42 5.85 9.85 0.45
C ASP A 42 5.44 9.74 -1.02
N LEU A 43 6.00 10.63 -1.85
CA LEU A 43 5.70 10.67 -3.29
C LEU A 43 6.05 9.34 -3.98
N ARG A 44 7.20 8.73 -3.63
CA ARG A 44 7.60 7.42 -4.16
C ARG A 44 6.68 6.29 -3.73
N LYS A 45 6.15 6.34 -2.49
CA LYS A 45 5.19 5.33 -2.02
C LYS A 45 3.84 5.49 -2.72
N LEU A 46 3.42 6.73 -2.94
CA LEU A 46 2.20 7.05 -3.68
C LEU A 46 2.29 6.57 -5.14
N GLU A 47 3.36 6.94 -5.85
CA GLU A 47 3.60 6.54 -7.24
C GLU A 47 3.61 5.01 -7.42
N ARG A 48 4.12 4.28 -6.43
CA ARG A 48 4.17 2.81 -6.43
C ARG A 48 2.89 2.15 -5.94
N GLY A 49 1.85 2.92 -5.60
CA GLY A 49 0.59 2.39 -5.07
C GLY A 49 0.75 1.66 -3.74
N ARG A 50 1.62 2.11 -2.84
CA ARG A 50 1.92 1.39 -1.59
C ARG A 50 1.21 1.93 -0.36
N ILE A 51 0.38 2.96 -0.49
CA ILE A 51 -0.22 3.70 0.63
C ILE A 51 -1.65 3.24 0.88
N HIS A 52 -1.98 3.01 2.15
CA HIS A 52 -3.34 2.71 2.64
C HIS A 52 -3.63 3.50 3.92
N LEU A 53 -4.91 3.78 4.18
CA LEU A 53 -5.33 4.53 5.37
C LEU A 53 -5.54 3.65 6.61
N THR A 54 -5.70 2.34 6.41
CA THR A 54 -5.83 1.34 7.49
C THR A 54 -4.68 0.35 7.43
N ARG A 55 -4.38 -0.29 8.57
CA ARG A 55 -3.33 -1.31 8.64
C ARG A 55 -3.78 -2.57 7.91
N GLU A 56 -5.06 -2.89 8.05
CA GLU A 56 -5.74 -4.05 7.50
C GLU A 56 -5.65 -4.02 5.97
N ASP A 57 -5.92 -2.87 5.34
CA ASP A 57 -5.84 -2.76 3.87
C ASP A 57 -4.40 -2.91 3.36
N ALA A 58 -3.42 -2.37 4.10
CA ALA A 58 -2.02 -2.58 3.80
C ALA A 58 -1.59 -4.04 3.99
N GLN A 59 -2.15 -4.72 4.98
CA GLN A 59 -1.89 -6.12 5.27
C GLN A 59 -2.46 -7.03 4.17
N GLU A 60 -3.69 -6.79 3.72
CA GLU A 60 -4.27 -7.50 2.58
C GLU A 60 -3.45 -7.28 1.30
N HIS A 61 -2.94 -6.07 1.09
CA HIS A 61 -2.09 -5.77 -0.06
C HIS A 61 -0.75 -6.52 0.00
N ILE A 62 -0.03 -6.55 1.12
CA ILE A 62 1.24 -7.31 1.20
C ILE A 62 1.01 -8.81 1.00
N GLU A 63 -0.08 -9.36 1.53
CA GLU A 63 -0.46 -10.77 1.33
C GLU A 63 -0.78 -11.08 -0.13
N ALA A 64 -1.47 -10.16 -0.82
CA ALA A 64 -1.72 -10.27 -2.24
C ALA A 64 -0.41 -10.27 -3.05
N LEU A 65 0.54 -9.39 -2.74
CA LEU A 65 1.85 -9.38 -3.40
C LEU A 65 2.62 -10.67 -3.16
N ILE A 66 2.56 -11.25 -1.95
CA ILE A 66 3.18 -12.55 -1.65
C ILE A 66 2.57 -13.66 -2.51
N LYS A 67 1.24 -13.74 -2.60
CA LYS A 67 0.55 -14.72 -3.45
C LYS A 67 0.93 -14.56 -4.92
N ILE A 68 0.92 -13.31 -5.41
CA ILE A 68 1.30 -12.99 -6.79
C ILE A 68 2.74 -13.41 -7.07
N ASN A 69 3.68 -13.09 -6.19
CA ASN A 69 5.09 -13.47 -6.34
C ASN A 69 5.32 -14.98 -6.31
N LYS A 70 4.42 -15.76 -5.69
CA LYS A 70 4.44 -17.23 -5.70
C LYS A 70 3.74 -17.84 -6.93
N GLY A 71 3.15 -17.04 -7.82
CA GLY A 71 2.38 -17.53 -8.96
C GLY A 71 0.95 -17.97 -8.60
N GLU A 72 0.43 -17.58 -7.43
CA GLU A 72 -0.89 -17.98 -6.93
C GLU A 72 -2.01 -17.01 -7.37
N PHE A 73 -1.98 -16.51 -8.60
CA PHE A 73 -2.92 -15.52 -9.14
C PHE A 73 -3.58 -15.98 -10.44
#